data_AF-A0A8T0IXB4-F1
#
_entry.id   AF-A0A8T0IXB4-F1
#
_cell.length_a   1.000
_cell.length_b   1.000
_cell.length_c   1.000
_cell.angle_alpha   90.00
_cell.angle_beta   90.00
_cell.angle_gamma   90.00
#
_symmetry.space_group_name_H-M   'P 1'
#
loop_
_entity.id
_entity.type
_entity.pdbx_description
1 polymer ?
#
loop_
_entity_poly.entity_id
_entity_poly.type
_entity_poly.pdbx_seq_one_letter_code
_entity_poly.pdbx_strand_id
1 'polypeptide(L)'
;MGEVVTETAVLEGRRVVVTLDGEGLLQWRGDREGEVLVRSDLIGFRSVGSSVHLYTFKMVESMAMCGKGSLGRRRKDIVMEFDNEAAIKLFCDAIHKILEESGRPKRLLVIVNPFGGDKAGRRVYTSSVEPLLQAAGIAITMQETKYQRHGKDLAKSFDVSQFDGIVCVSGDGVLVEVLNGLLERPDWKAAIKMPIGIIPAGTSNGMAKSLLDHVGEPCDAASATFLVIRGQKQPLDVATAKQANVKFHSILMMAWGLVADVDFESEKFRWMGALRLDVYTLIRICSLRKYVGHIYYIPAPGYEGTGTPFTEDLEETALLKSHEGDSDRSLKKNGYHGALHELTKSGQWRHMEGPFINVWLNNVPFVGETVKSAPHAKVIIELFSPFVENCCSPVLCCIMASLCVERALLIFLS
;
A
#
# COMPACT_ATOMS: atom_id res chain seq x y z
N MET A 1 6.35 -16.69 31.93
CA MET A 1 4.97 -16.36 32.38
C MET A 1 4.99 -14.87 32.69
N GLY A 2 4.26 -14.07 31.92
CA GLY A 2 4.26 -12.61 32.13
C GLY A 2 3.59 -12.24 33.44
N GLU A 3 4.02 -11.14 34.02
CA GLU A 3 3.51 -10.61 35.28
C GLU A 3 2.06 -10.17 35.10
N VAL A 4 1.19 -10.59 36.02
CA VAL A 4 -0.23 -10.23 36.02
C VAL A 4 -0.41 -9.07 36.98
N VAL A 5 -0.91 -7.93 36.47
CA VAL A 5 -1.24 -6.77 37.29
C VAL A 5 -2.73 -6.79 37.60
N THR A 6 -3.10 -6.78 38.88
CA THR A 6 -4.50 -6.71 39.32
C THR A 6 -4.68 -5.54 40.27
N GLU A 7 -5.62 -4.64 39.95
CA GLU A 7 -5.90 -3.43 40.71
C GLU A 7 -7.40 -3.16 40.81
N THR A 8 -7.80 -2.35 41.78
CA THR A 8 -9.18 -1.85 41.86
C THR A 8 -9.28 -0.46 41.24
N ALA A 9 -10.29 -0.24 40.41
CA ALA A 9 -10.55 1.03 39.75
C ALA A 9 -12.04 1.38 39.71
N VAL A 10 -12.34 2.64 39.42
CA VAL A 10 -13.69 3.13 39.11
C VAL A 10 -13.78 3.35 37.60
N LEU A 11 -14.75 2.70 36.97
CA LEU A 11 -15.05 2.84 35.54
C LEU A 11 -16.47 3.36 35.38
N GLU A 12 -16.61 4.57 34.83
CA GLU A 12 -17.85 5.36 34.70
C GLU A 12 -18.76 5.28 35.96
N GLY A 13 -18.16 5.55 37.13
CA GLY A 13 -18.84 5.62 38.43
C GLY A 13 -19.07 4.28 39.14
N ARG A 14 -18.57 3.17 38.61
CA ARG A 14 -18.74 1.82 39.20
C ARG A 14 -17.40 1.19 39.56
N ARG A 15 -17.31 0.56 40.72
CA ARG A 15 -16.09 -0.12 41.17
C ARG A 15 -15.91 -1.43 40.40
N VAL A 16 -14.73 -1.63 39.84
CA VAL A 16 -14.34 -2.81 39.08
C VAL A 16 -12.97 -3.29 39.52
N VAL A 17 -12.75 -4.60 39.42
CA VAL A 17 -11.41 -5.18 39.52
C VAL A 17 -10.86 -5.30 38.11
N VAL A 18 -9.70 -4.71 37.88
CA VAL A 18 -9.02 -4.65 36.59
C VAL A 18 -7.80 -5.56 36.62
N THR A 19 -7.68 -6.45 35.65
CA THR A 19 -6.57 -7.38 35.52
C THR A 19 -5.96 -7.25 34.12
N LEU A 20 -4.64 -7.06 34.06
CA LEU A 20 -3.84 -7.09 32.85
C LEU A 20 -2.90 -8.29 32.93
N ASP A 21 -3.07 -9.25 32.03
CA ASP A 21 -2.19 -10.42 31.98
C ASP A 21 -0.93 -10.19 31.11
N GLY A 22 -0.02 -11.15 31.17
CA GLY A 22 1.22 -11.13 30.41
C GLY A 22 1.07 -11.21 28.89
N GLU A 23 -0.09 -11.66 28.39
CA GLU A 23 -0.42 -11.70 26.97
C GLU A 23 -1.02 -10.36 26.48
N GLY A 24 -1.25 -9.43 27.41
CA GLY A 24 -1.80 -8.11 27.16
C GLY A 24 -3.33 -8.10 27.08
N LEU A 25 -4.01 -9.13 27.60
CA LEU A 25 -5.46 -9.10 27.77
C LEU A 25 -5.79 -8.28 29.02
N LEU A 26 -6.44 -7.15 28.80
CA LEU A 26 -6.96 -6.29 29.86
C LEU A 26 -8.43 -6.61 30.08
N GLN A 27 -8.79 -7.06 31.27
CA GLN A 27 -10.17 -7.39 31.65
C GLN A 27 -10.59 -6.60 32.88
N TRP A 28 -11.87 -6.29 32.96
CA TRP A 28 -12.47 -5.81 34.20
C TRP A 28 -13.73 -6.60 34.54
N ARG A 29 -13.94 -6.81 35.84
CA ARG A 29 -15.06 -7.60 36.41
C ARG A 29 -15.66 -6.88 37.61
N GLY A 30 -16.93 -7.15 37.91
CA GLY A 30 -17.70 -6.53 39.01
C GLY A 30 -19.03 -5.98 38.51
N ASP A 31 -19.38 -4.76 38.90
CA ASP A 31 -20.63 -4.08 38.50
C ASP A 31 -20.71 -3.79 36.98
N ARG A 32 -19.57 -3.92 36.30
CA ARG A 32 -19.43 -3.94 34.86
C ARG A 32 -18.34 -4.91 34.46
N GLU A 33 -18.53 -5.48 33.27
CA GLU A 33 -17.58 -6.39 32.68
C GLU A 33 -17.19 -5.92 31.28
N GLY A 34 -15.99 -6.27 30.90
CA GLY A 34 -15.49 -6.06 29.55
C GLY A 34 -14.03 -6.40 29.46
N GLU A 35 -13.53 -6.29 28.24
CA GLU A 35 -12.15 -6.61 27.92
C GLU A 35 -11.66 -5.84 26.70
N VAL A 36 -10.33 -5.69 26.66
CA VAL A 36 -9.56 -5.06 25.61
C VAL A 36 -8.27 -5.84 25.48
N LEU A 37 -7.95 -6.29 24.27
CA LEU A 37 -6.62 -6.83 24.03
C LEU A 37 -5.69 -5.64 23.75
N VAL A 38 -4.82 -5.29 24.70
CA VAL A 38 -3.88 -4.14 24.59
C VAL A 38 -3.04 -4.26 23.33
N ARG A 39 -2.60 -5.48 23.05
CA ARG A 39 -1.86 -5.86 21.86
C ARG A 39 -2.69 -5.91 20.59
N SER A 40 -3.97 -5.58 20.52
CA SER A 40 -4.64 -5.35 19.23
C SER A 40 -5.35 -4.01 19.25
N ASP A 41 -6.16 -3.75 20.26
CA ASP A 41 -7.19 -2.74 20.26
C ASP A 41 -6.73 -1.39 20.80
N LEU A 42 -5.68 -1.35 21.63
CA LEU A 42 -5.20 -0.11 22.24
C LEU A 42 -4.29 0.65 21.27
N ILE A 43 -4.65 1.88 20.90
CA ILE A 43 -3.77 2.75 20.10
C ILE A 43 -2.75 3.46 20.99
N GLY A 44 -3.14 3.86 22.20
CA GLY A 44 -2.25 4.44 23.20
C GLY A 44 -2.99 4.73 24.50
N PHE A 45 -2.31 5.38 25.44
CA PHE A 45 -2.89 5.72 26.73
C PHE A 45 -2.22 6.97 27.33
N ARG A 46 -2.87 7.57 28.32
CA ARG A 46 -2.34 8.69 29.09
C ARG A 46 -2.86 8.66 30.53
N SER A 47 -1.99 8.95 31.50
CA SER A 47 -2.42 9.23 32.88
C SER A 47 -2.64 10.74 33.08
N VAL A 48 -3.71 11.09 33.80
CA VAL A 48 -4.08 12.47 34.17
C VAL A 48 -4.62 12.44 35.60
N GLY A 49 -3.87 12.97 36.55
CA GLY A 49 -4.26 12.92 37.97
C GLY A 49 -4.42 11.47 38.45
N SER A 50 -5.60 11.15 38.99
CA SER A 50 -5.96 9.79 39.43
C SER A 50 -6.51 8.89 38.31
N SER A 51 -6.61 9.39 37.08
CA SER A 51 -7.28 8.72 35.97
C SER A 51 -6.28 8.21 34.92
N VAL A 52 -6.51 7.02 34.40
CA VAL A 52 -5.83 6.45 33.22
C VAL A 52 -6.82 6.42 32.06
N HIS A 53 -6.49 7.14 31.00
CA HIS A 53 -7.23 7.18 29.74
C HIS A 53 -6.63 6.20 28.76
N LEU A 54 -7.39 5.19 28.37
CA LEU A 54 -7.06 4.19 27.38
C LEU A 54 -7.75 4.54 26.07
N TYR A 55 -6.98 4.75 25.01
CA TYR A 55 -7.51 5.05 23.69
C TYR A 55 -7.60 3.75 22.91
N THR A 56 -8.82 3.24 22.71
CA THR A 56 -9.06 1.99 21.98
C THR A 56 -9.62 2.26 20.59
N PHE A 57 -9.39 1.34 19.66
CA PHE A 57 -9.88 1.43 18.29
C PHE A 57 -10.43 0.07 17.85
N LYS A 58 -11.73 -0.13 18.04
CA LYS A 58 -12.40 -1.42 17.80
C LYS A 58 -13.16 -1.44 16.48
N MET A 59 -13.25 -2.61 15.87
CA MET A 59 -14.16 -2.84 14.74
C MET A 59 -15.60 -2.71 15.22
N VAL A 60 -16.39 -1.94 14.48
CA VAL A 60 -17.82 -1.75 14.73
C VAL A 60 -18.58 -2.03 13.44
N GLU A 61 -19.60 -2.86 13.54
CA GLU A 61 -20.58 -3.04 12.48
C GLU A 61 -21.67 -1.98 12.60
N SER A 62 -21.87 -1.22 11.52
CA SER A 62 -23.00 -0.30 11.39
C SER A 62 -24.03 -0.91 10.46
N MET A 63 -25.22 -1.25 10.96
CA MET A 63 -26.34 -1.65 10.11
C MET A 63 -26.93 -0.42 9.41
N ALA A 64 -26.86 -0.37 8.07
CA ALA A 64 -27.63 0.59 7.30
C ALA A 64 -29.07 0.10 7.11
N MET A 65 -30.04 1.02 7.06
CA MET A 65 -31.47 0.71 6.81
C MET A 65 -31.71 -0.07 5.50
N CYS A 66 -30.76 -0.10 4.57
CA CYS A 66 -30.85 -0.81 3.28
C CYS A 66 -30.06 -2.14 3.23
N GLY A 67 -29.71 -2.73 4.37
CA GLY A 67 -29.21 -4.12 4.44
C GLY A 67 -27.75 -4.35 4.03
N LYS A 68 -27.00 -3.31 3.63
CA LYS A 68 -25.53 -3.37 3.55
C LYS A 68 -24.93 -2.75 4.80
N GLY A 69 -24.52 -3.59 5.75
CA GLY A 69 -23.74 -3.12 6.89
C GLY A 69 -22.39 -2.58 6.44
N SER A 70 -21.91 -1.49 7.04
CA SER A 70 -20.54 -1.00 6.84
C SER A 70 -19.69 -1.39 8.05
N LEU A 71 -18.60 -2.10 7.79
CA LEU A 71 -17.54 -2.35 8.77
C LEU A 71 -16.65 -1.12 8.85
N GLY A 72 -16.39 -0.63 10.06
CA GLY A 72 -15.51 0.50 10.28
C GLY A 72 -14.93 0.48 11.68
N ARG A 73 -13.68 0.90 11.83
CA ARG A 73 -13.11 1.06 13.17
C ARG A 73 -13.57 2.37 13.81
N ARG A 74 -13.89 2.32 15.09
CA ARG A 74 -14.22 3.52 15.88
C ARG A 74 -13.37 3.60 17.13
N ARG A 75 -12.96 4.83 17.42
CA ARG A 75 -12.27 5.17 18.65
C ARG A 75 -13.26 5.14 19.81
N LYS A 76 -12.91 4.44 20.87
CA LYS A 76 -13.60 4.46 22.15
C LYS A 76 -12.58 4.67 23.25
N ASP A 77 -12.75 5.75 24.00
CA ASP A 77 -11.88 6.09 25.10
C ASP A 77 -12.45 5.45 26.38
N ILE A 78 -11.62 4.73 27.11
CA ILE A 78 -11.97 4.11 28.38
C ILE A 78 -11.19 4.84 29.45
N VAL A 79 -11.88 5.34 30.48
CA VAL A 79 -11.25 6.09 31.58
C VAL A 79 -11.42 5.28 32.85
N MET A 80 -10.31 4.94 33.49
CA MET A 80 -10.26 4.21 34.75
C MET A 80 -9.66 5.11 35.83
N GLU A 81 -10.35 5.31 36.93
CA GLU A 81 -9.84 6.05 38.08
C GLU A 81 -9.31 5.07 39.12
N PHE A 82 -8.09 5.29 39.59
CA PHE A 82 -7.44 4.42 40.58
C PHE A 82 -7.36 5.09 41.94
N ASP A 83 -7.38 4.28 42.99
CA ASP A 83 -7.44 4.76 44.37
C ASP A 83 -6.12 5.42 44.85
N ASN A 84 -4.97 5.11 44.21
CA ASN A 84 -3.68 5.69 44.59
C ASN A 84 -2.67 5.75 43.42
N GLU A 85 -1.63 6.57 43.60
CA GLU A 85 -0.60 6.83 42.60
C GLU A 85 0.28 5.59 42.28
N ALA A 86 0.51 4.70 43.26
CA ALA A 86 1.31 3.50 43.04
C ALA A 86 0.61 2.51 42.09
N ALA A 87 -0.71 2.35 42.22
CA ALA A 87 -1.52 1.55 41.32
C ALA A 87 -1.52 2.11 39.89
N ILE A 88 -1.64 3.43 39.74
CA ILE A 88 -1.56 4.11 38.44
C ILE A 88 -0.21 3.83 37.78
N LYS A 89 0.88 4.01 38.53
CA LYS A 89 2.23 3.80 38.03
C LYS A 89 2.44 2.35 37.60
N LEU A 90 2.10 1.37 38.46
CA LEU A 90 2.23 -0.05 38.17
C LEU A 90 1.46 -0.43 36.89
N PHE A 91 0.22 0.03 36.78
CA PHE A 91 -0.65 -0.25 35.64
C PHE A 91 -0.15 0.40 34.34
N CYS A 92 0.29 1.66 34.42
CA CYS A 92 0.87 2.38 33.28
C CYS A 92 2.18 1.73 32.81
N ASP A 93 3.06 1.34 33.72
CA ASP A 93 4.34 0.69 33.40
C ASP A 93 4.10 -0.66 32.71
N ALA A 94 3.09 -1.43 33.16
CA ALA A 94 2.71 -2.70 32.52
C ALA A 94 2.17 -2.51 31.10
N ILE A 95 1.27 -1.55 30.87
CA ILE A 95 0.78 -1.23 29.52
C ILE A 95 1.94 -0.73 28.65
N HIS A 96 2.77 0.17 29.17
CA HIS A 96 3.91 0.71 28.44
C HIS A 96 4.83 -0.40 27.94
N LYS A 97 5.21 -1.32 28.82
CA LYS A 97 6.04 -2.48 28.49
C LYS A 97 5.44 -3.32 27.36
N ILE A 98 4.15 -3.65 27.42
CA ILE A 98 3.46 -4.40 26.36
C ILE A 98 3.48 -3.65 25.03
N LEU A 99 3.28 -2.33 25.05
CA LEU A 99 3.31 -1.51 23.85
C LEU A 99 4.72 -1.39 23.26
N GLU A 100 5.75 -1.23 24.08
CA GLU A 100 7.15 -1.19 23.62
C GLU A 100 7.59 -2.50 22.97
N GLU A 101 7.18 -3.63 23.52
CA GLU A 101 7.46 -4.97 22.96
C GLU A 101 6.70 -5.26 21.66
N SER A 102 5.66 -4.46 21.34
CA SER A 102 4.82 -4.69 20.14
C SER A 102 5.40 -4.15 18.83
N GLY A 103 6.60 -3.55 18.85
CA GLY A 103 7.31 -3.12 17.64
C GLY A 103 6.69 -1.92 16.92
N ARG A 104 5.91 -1.10 17.64
CA ARG A 104 5.26 0.10 17.09
C ARG A 104 6.29 1.17 16.72
N PRO A 105 6.05 1.95 15.64
CA PRO A 105 6.88 3.10 15.34
C PRO A 105 6.75 4.16 16.42
N LYS A 106 7.85 4.84 16.75
CA LYS A 106 7.89 5.96 17.70
C LYS A 106 7.99 7.30 16.96
N ARG A 107 8.60 7.34 15.76
CA ARG A 107 8.81 8.55 14.95
C ARG A 107 8.43 8.29 13.49
N LEU A 108 7.52 9.09 12.95
CA LEU A 108 7.06 8.95 11.57
C LEU A 108 7.22 10.25 10.78
N LEU A 109 7.72 10.11 9.54
CA LEU A 109 7.63 11.15 8.53
C LEU A 109 6.31 10.98 7.78
N VAL A 110 5.42 11.95 7.87
CA VAL A 110 4.12 11.93 7.18
C VAL A 110 4.17 12.87 5.99
N ILE A 111 4.11 12.31 4.78
CA ILE A 111 4.09 13.07 3.52
C ILE A 111 2.63 13.20 3.07
N VAL A 112 2.11 14.42 3.05
CA VAL A 112 0.72 14.72 2.71
C VAL A 112 0.66 15.35 1.32
N ASN A 113 -0.23 14.83 0.47
CA ASN A 113 -0.52 15.47 -0.81
C ASN A 113 -1.87 16.20 -0.78
N PRO A 114 -1.88 17.54 -0.62
CA PRO A 114 -3.12 18.29 -0.56
C PRO A 114 -3.82 18.40 -1.93
N PHE A 115 -3.13 18.07 -3.03
CA PHE A 115 -3.63 18.22 -4.40
C PHE A 115 -4.10 16.91 -5.05
N GLY A 116 -3.94 15.77 -4.36
CA GLY A 116 -4.39 14.46 -4.83
C GLY A 116 -5.92 14.36 -4.86
N GLY A 117 -6.46 13.73 -5.92
CA GLY A 117 -7.89 13.50 -6.12
C GLY A 117 -8.79 14.69 -5.78
N ASP A 118 -9.75 14.48 -4.87
CA ASP A 118 -10.72 15.50 -4.40
C ASP A 118 -10.10 16.53 -3.43
N LYS A 119 -8.78 16.71 -3.48
CA LYS A 119 -7.99 17.59 -2.60
C LYS A 119 -8.24 17.30 -1.12
N ALA A 120 -8.44 16.01 -0.81
CA ALA A 120 -8.83 15.55 0.51
C ALA A 120 -7.63 15.35 1.46
N GLY A 121 -6.40 15.26 0.94
CA GLY A 121 -5.21 14.85 1.70
C GLY A 121 -5.00 15.61 3.01
N ARG A 122 -5.06 16.95 2.98
CA ARG A 122 -4.92 17.78 4.18
C ARG A 122 -6.06 17.54 5.19
N ARG A 123 -7.30 17.46 4.69
CA ARG A 123 -8.49 17.19 5.53
C ARG A 123 -8.38 15.83 6.20
N VAL A 124 -8.08 14.79 5.43
CA VAL A 124 -7.89 13.40 5.91
C VAL A 124 -6.79 13.33 6.96
N TYR A 125 -5.65 14.00 6.71
CA TYR A 125 -4.56 14.08 7.67
C TYR A 125 -5.04 14.65 9.01
N THR A 126 -5.65 15.83 9.01
CA THR A 126 -6.06 16.53 10.23
C THR A 126 -7.24 15.85 10.93
N SER A 127 -8.20 15.28 10.19
CA SER A 127 -9.40 14.67 10.80
C SER A 127 -9.17 13.26 11.32
N SER A 128 -8.29 12.49 10.67
CA SER A 128 -8.23 11.04 10.88
C SER A 128 -6.83 10.54 11.22
N VAL A 129 -5.78 11.09 10.60
CA VAL A 129 -4.42 10.56 10.76
C VAL A 129 -3.74 11.12 12.00
N GLU A 130 -3.60 12.44 12.06
CA GLU A 130 -2.88 13.14 13.12
C GLU A 130 -3.45 12.85 14.52
N PRO A 131 -4.78 12.89 14.76
CA PRO A 131 -5.31 12.62 16.10
C PRO A 131 -5.06 11.18 16.58
N LEU A 132 -5.05 10.20 15.68
CA LEU A 132 -4.77 8.80 16.01
C LEU A 132 -3.29 8.58 16.30
N LEU A 133 -2.40 9.15 15.48
CA LEU A 133 -0.96 9.07 15.71
C LEU A 133 -0.54 9.78 17.01
N GLN A 134 -1.14 10.94 17.32
CA GLN A 134 -0.93 11.66 18.58
C GLN A 134 -1.44 10.86 19.78
N ALA A 135 -2.63 10.25 19.68
CA ALA A 135 -3.17 9.38 20.73
C ALA A 135 -2.30 8.15 20.98
N ALA A 136 -1.58 7.67 19.94
CA ALA A 136 -0.61 6.60 20.05
C ALA A 136 0.76 7.03 20.62
N GLY A 137 0.95 8.32 20.92
CA GLY A 137 2.22 8.85 21.42
C GLY A 137 3.34 8.86 20.38
N ILE A 138 2.99 8.82 19.09
CA ILE A 138 3.97 8.81 17.99
C ILE A 138 4.39 10.24 17.68
N ALA A 139 5.70 10.49 17.60
CA ALA A 139 6.24 11.76 17.16
C ALA A 139 6.08 11.90 15.63
N ILE A 140 5.44 12.98 15.19
CA ILE A 140 5.06 13.20 13.80
C ILE A 140 5.90 14.34 13.23
N THR A 141 6.56 14.11 12.09
CA THR A 141 7.08 15.18 11.24
C THR A 141 6.25 15.20 9.97
N MET A 142 5.44 16.23 9.76
CA MET A 142 4.56 16.33 8.59
C MET A 142 5.17 17.25 7.53
N GLN A 143 5.18 16.79 6.27
CA GLN A 143 5.59 17.57 5.11
C GLN A 143 4.56 17.49 4.00
N GLU A 144 4.26 18.61 3.36
CA GLU A 144 3.38 18.63 2.19
C GLU A 144 4.15 18.56 0.87
N THR A 145 3.58 17.82 -0.08
CA THR A 145 4.01 17.90 -1.47
C THR A 145 3.60 19.25 -2.07
N LYS A 146 4.52 19.86 -2.84
CA LYS A 146 4.32 21.21 -3.41
C LYS A 146 4.16 21.19 -4.94
N TYR A 147 4.72 20.18 -5.58
CA TYR A 147 4.73 19.99 -7.03
C TYR A 147 4.86 18.50 -7.35
N GLN A 148 4.65 18.14 -8.61
CA GLN A 148 4.79 16.77 -9.08
C GLN A 148 6.23 16.26 -8.86
N ARG A 149 6.41 15.04 -8.34
CA ARG A 149 7.72 14.48 -7.96
C ARG A 149 8.34 15.08 -6.70
N HIS A 150 7.68 16.00 -5.98
CA HIS A 150 8.21 16.50 -4.71
C HIS A 150 8.38 15.38 -3.67
N GLY A 151 7.52 14.34 -3.67
CA GLY A 151 7.68 13.20 -2.75
C GLY A 151 8.98 12.43 -2.97
N LYS A 152 9.46 12.38 -4.21
CA LYS A 152 10.75 11.80 -4.59
C LYS A 152 11.91 12.61 -4.05
N ASP A 153 11.85 13.93 -4.18
CA ASP A 153 12.91 14.83 -3.71
C ASP A 153 13.00 14.87 -2.18
N LEU A 154 11.84 14.83 -1.51
CA LEU A 154 11.77 14.62 -0.07
C LEU A 154 12.45 13.31 0.33
N ALA A 155 12.09 12.20 -0.33
CA ALA A 155 12.63 10.88 -0.01
C ALA A 155 14.16 10.77 -0.20
N LYS A 156 14.70 11.51 -1.17
CA LYS A 156 16.15 11.58 -1.39
C LYS A 156 16.91 12.37 -0.34
N SER A 157 16.28 13.36 0.28
CA SER A 157 16.96 14.38 1.08
C SER A 157 16.91 14.14 2.58
N PHE A 158 15.90 13.44 3.10
CA PHE A 158 15.79 13.21 4.54
C PHE A 158 16.80 12.18 5.07
N ASP A 159 17.17 12.30 6.35
CA ASP A 159 17.97 11.30 7.05
C ASP A 159 17.09 10.15 7.51
N VAL A 160 17.27 8.98 6.89
CA VAL A 160 16.50 7.78 7.20
C VAL A 160 16.65 7.31 8.65
N SER A 161 17.72 7.67 9.35
CA SER A 161 17.91 7.27 10.75
C SER A 161 16.99 8.00 11.76
N GLN A 162 16.40 9.12 11.33
CA GLN A 162 15.52 9.95 12.18
C GLN A 162 14.11 9.38 12.33
N PHE A 163 13.72 8.44 11.47
CA PHE A 163 12.35 7.94 11.40
C PHE A 163 12.32 6.42 11.46
N ASP A 164 11.23 5.88 11.99
CA ASP A 164 10.99 4.44 12.02
C ASP A 164 10.10 3.99 10.83
N GLY A 165 9.56 4.96 10.09
CA GLY A 165 8.74 4.75 8.88
C GLY A 165 8.35 6.06 8.19
N ILE A 166 7.97 5.96 6.93
CA ILE A 166 7.36 7.03 6.12
C ILE A 166 5.89 6.70 5.91
N VAL A 167 4.99 7.68 5.99
CA VAL A 167 3.56 7.49 5.75
C VAL A 167 3.09 8.47 4.69
N CYS A 168 2.57 7.96 3.57
CA CYS A 168 2.00 8.77 2.51
C CYS A 168 0.50 8.95 2.71
N VAL A 169 0.02 10.17 2.90
CA VAL A 169 -1.41 10.51 2.91
C VAL A 169 -1.76 11.10 1.53
N SER A 170 -2.12 10.21 0.60
CA SER A 170 -2.30 10.52 -0.83
C SER A 170 -2.99 9.34 -1.54
N GLY A 171 -3.11 9.40 -2.87
CA GLY A 171 -3.23 8.20 -3.71
C GLY A 171 -1.87 7.58 -4.05
N ASP A 172 -1.90 6.50 -4.83
CA ASP A 172 -0.75 5.60 -5.11
C ASP A 172 0.49 6.32 -5.70
N GLY A 173 0.29 7.41 -6.46
CA GLY A 173 1.39 8.12 -7.14
C GLY A 173 2.48 8.64 -6.21
N VAL A 174 2.12 9.19 -5.04
CA VAL A 174 3.13 9.72 -4.08
C VAL A 174 3.92 8.59 -3.43
N LEU A 175 3.30 7.44 -3.19
CA LEU A 175 4.00 6.26 -2.70
C LEU A 175 5.08 5.82 -3.72
N VAL A 176 4.75 5.84 -5.00
CA VAL A 176 5.69 5.53 -6.09
C VAL A 176 6.80 6.59 -6.20
N GLU A 177 6.49 7.87 -6.03
CA GLU A 177 7.49 8.94 -5.97
C GLU A 177 8.49 8.70 -4.83
N VAL A 178 8.00 8.41 -3.62
CA VAL A 178 8.83 8.14 -2.43
C VAL A 178 9.72 6.91 -2.66
N LEU A 179 9.16 5.80 -3.17
CA LEU A 179 9.92 4.60 -3.50
C LEU A 179 11.08 4.90 -4.45
N ASN A 180 10.80 5.58 -5.58
CA ASN A 180 11.83 5.93 -6.56
C ASN A 180 12.86 6.89 -5.96
N GLY A 181 12.44 7.76 -5.04
CA GLY A 181 13.35 8.64 -4.30
C GLY A 181 14.34 7.84 -3.46
N LEU A 182 13.86 6.86 -2.68
CA LEU A 182 14.71 5.98 -1.86
C LEU A 182 15.66 5.13 -2.71
N LEU A 183 15.18 4.57 -3.83
CA LEU A 183 15.98 3.72 -4.72
C LEU A 183 17.05 4.48 -5.50
N GLU A 184 16.93 5.80 -5.64
CA GLU A 184 17.94 6.65 -6.29
C GLU A 184 19.01 7.18 -5.32
N ARG A 185 18.92 6.86 -4.04
CA ARG A 185 19.91 7.30 -3.05
C ARG A 185 21.21 6.50 -3.15
N PRO A 186 22.37 7.09 -2.76
CA PRO A 186 23.62 6.34 -2.64
C PRO A 186 23.53 5.19 -1.62
N ASP A 187 22.79 5.39 -0.53
CA ASP A 187 22.55 4.44 0.57
C ASP A 187 21.27 3.62 0.38
N TRP A 188 20.78 3.45 -0.86
CA TRP A 188 19.48 2.83 -1.16
C TRP A 188 19.27 1.47 -0.49
N LYS A 189 20.32 0.65 -0.31
CA LYS A 189 20.22 -0.68 0.33
C LYS A 189 19.73 -0.60 1.78
N ALA A 190 20.09 0.47 2.49
CA ALA A 190 19.58 0.76 3.82
C ALA A 190 18.25 1.50 3.72
N ALA A 191 18.16 2.50 2.85
CA ALA A 191 16.97 3.34 2.70
C ALA A 191 15.71 2.55 2.30
N ILE A 192 15.82 1.55 1.42
CA ILE A 192 14.69 0.72 0.96
C ILE A 192 14.13 -0.19 2.06
N LYS A 193 14.88 -0.43 3.15
CA LYS A 193 14.40 -1.16 4.32
C LYS A 193 13.49 -0.31 5.21
N MET A 194 13.42 0.99 4.97
CA MET A 194 12.50 1.90 5.66
C MET A 194 11.05 1.48 5.34
N PRO A 195 10.22 1.16 6.35
CA PRO A 195 8.81 0.89 6.11
C PRO A 195 8.10 2.10 5.49
N ILE A 196 7.29 1.86 4.45
CA ILE A 196 6.50 2.89 3.79
C ILE A 196 5.02 2.50 3.91
N GLY A 197 4.25 3.32 4.62
CA GLY A 197 2.80 3.19 4.73
C GLY A 197 2.07 4.08 3.74
N ILE A 198 0.86 3.68 3.34
CA ILE A 198 -0.06 4.49 2.55
C ILE A 198 -1.41 4.60 3.26
N ILE A 199 -1.92 5.82 3.34
CA ILE A 199 -3.24 6.16 3.88
C ILE A 199 -4.07 6.71 2.72
N PRO A 200 -5.23 6.09 2.40
CA PRO A 200 -6.01 6.43 1.22
C PRO A 200 -6.54 7.86 1.33
N ALA A 201 -6.12 8.71 0.40
CA ALA A 201 -6.64 10.07 0.25
C ALA A 201 -6.68 10.54 -1.22
N GLY A 202 -6.50 9.62 -2.19
CA GLY A 202 -6.56 9.88 -3.62
C GLY A 202 -7.85 9.38 -4.28
N THR A 203 -7.94 9.54 -5.60
CA THR A 203 -9.08 9.08 -6.43
C THR A 203 -9.09 7.57 -6.66
N SER A 204 -7.92 6.98 -6.81
CA SER A 204 -7.73 5.52 -6.84
C SER A 204 -6.68 5.20 -5.78
N ASN A 205 -7.00 4.24 -4.91
CA ASN A 205 -6.18 3.83 -3.76
C ASN A 205 -5.93 2.32 -3.84
N GLY A 206 -5.47 1.82 -4.99
CA GLY A 206 -5.33 0.39 -5.27
C GLY A 206 -4.35 -0.30 -4.32
N MET A 207 -3.24 0.36 -4.00
CA MET A 207 -2.27 -0.18 -3.03
C MET A 207 -2.87 -0.24 -1.62
N ALA A 208 -3.46 0.87 -1.14
CA ALA A 208 -4.07 0.90 0.19
C ALA A 208 -5.18 -0.16 0.31
N LYS A 209 -6.05 -0.28 -0.70
CA LYS A 209 -7.09 -1.30 -0.75
C LYS A 209 -6.50 -2.71 -0.71
N SER A 210 -5.46 -2.98 -1.49
CA SER A 210 -4.79 -4.28 -1.52
C SER A 210 -4.24 -4.69 -0.15
N LEU A 211 -3.55 -3.77 0.53
CA LEU A 211 -2.95 -4.02 1.84
C LEU A 211 -4.03 -4.22 2.93
N LEU A 212 -5.09 -3.42 2.89
CA LEU A 212 -6.18 -3.49 3.87
C LEU A 212 -7.05 -4.75 3.67
N ASP A 213 -7.37 -5.11 2.42
CA ASP A 213 -8.13 -6.32 2.09
C ASP A 213 -7.41 -7.58 2.57
N HIS A 214 -6.08 -7.62 2.44
CA HIS A 214 -5.25 -8.76 2.86
C HIS A 214 -5.40 -9.10 4.36
N VAL A 215 -5.67 -8.09 5.19
CA VAL A 215 -5.84 -8.25 6.65
C VAL A 215 -7.30 -8.08 7.09
N GLY A 216 -8.25 -8.03 6.15
CA GLY A 216 -9.68 -7.91 6.45
C GLY A 216 -10.11 -6.54 7.00
N GLU A 217 -9.37 -5.48 6.71
CA GLU A 217 -9.70 -4.11 7.13
C GLU A 217 -10.44 -3.33 6.03
N PRO A 218 -11.35 -2.41 6.40
CA PRO A 218 -11.98 -1.51 5.45
C PRO A 218 -10.95 -0.55 4.83
N CYS A 219 -11.19 -0.16 3.58
CA CYS A 219 -10.34 0.79 2.87
C CYS A 219 -10.67 2.23 3.28
N ASP A 220 -10.29 2.62 4.49
CA ASP A 220 -10.44 3.98 4.98
C ASP A 220 -9.18 4.47 5.71
N ALA A 221 -9.09 5.79 5.87
CA ALA A 221 -7.92 6.43 6.45
C ALA A 221 -7.68 6.05 7.92
N ALA A 222 -8.74 5.76 8.67
CA ALA A 222 -8.64 5.47 10.10
C ALA A 222 -8.14 4.03 10.32
N SER A 223 -8.66 3.05 9.58
CA SER A 223 -8.12 1.68 9.57
C SER A 223 -6.69 1.62 9.05
N ALA A 224 -6.35 2.35 7.99
CA ALA A 224 -4.97 2.44 7.51
C ALA A 224 -4.02 3.04 8.57
N THR A 225 -4.43 4.14 9.22
CA THR A 225 -3.64 4.76 10.30
C THR A 225 -3.46 3.82 11.48
N PHE A 226 -4.51 3.07 11.83
CA PHE A 226 -4.43 2.06 12.87
C PHE A 226 -3.37 1.00 12.55
N LEU A 227 -3.35 0.43 11.34
CA LEU A 227 -2.31 -0.54 10.96
C LEU A 227 -0.89 0.05 10.99
N VAL A 228 -0.74 1.34 10.66
CA VAL A 228 0.53 2.07 10.81
C VAL A 228 0.95 2.13 12.29
N ILE A 229 0.04 2.50 13.20
CA ILE A 229 0.29 2.51 14.65
C ILE A 229 0.69 1.13 15.15
N ARG A 230 0.05 0.09 14.63
CA ARG A 230 0.32 -1.32 14.93
C ARG A 230 1.70 -1.79 14.47
N GLY A 231 2.37 -1.05 13.59
CA GLY A 231 3.68 -1.42 13.05
C GLY A 231 3.65 -2.67 12.18
N GLN A 232 2.49 -3.07 11.66
CA GLN A 232 2.38 -4.23 10.77
C GLN A 232 3.06 -3.94 9.44
N LYS A 233 3.94 -4.85 9.01
CA LYS A 233 4.77 -4.71 7.83
C LYS A 233 4.67 -5.99 7.01
N GLN A 234 4.66 -5.83 5.70
CA GLN A 234 4.79 -6.93 4.75
C GLN A 234 5.77 -6.55 3.65
N PRO A 235 6.63 -7.48 3.21
CA PRO A 235 7.47 -7.24 2.04
C PRO A 235 6.59 -7.11 0.79
N LEU A 236 6.97 -6.22 -0.13
CA LEU A 236 6.33 -6.05 -1.43
C LEU A 236 7.37 -6.15 -2.53
N ASP A 237 6.96 -6.75 -3.65
CA ASP A 237 7.79 -6.84 -4.84
C ASP A 237 7.83 -5.51 -5.59
N VAL A 238 9.00 -5.16 -6.10
CA VAL A 238 9.23 -3.95 -6.90
C VAL A 238 9.55 -4.36 -8.34
N ALA A 239 8.72 -3.92 -9.28
CA ALA A 239 9.00 -4.05 -10.70
C ALA A 239 9.92 -2.90 -11.16
N THR A 240 10.90 -3.20 -12.02
CA THR A 240 11.79 -2.20 -12.61
C THR A 240 11.57 -2.14 -14.11
N ALA A 241 11.22 -0.97 -14.62
CA ALA A 241 11.12 -0.69 -16.04
C ALA A 241 12.32 0.16 -16.50
N LYS A 242 12.88 -0.19 -17.65
CA LYS A 242 13.93 0.59 -18.33
C LYS A 242 13.44 0.90 -19.74
N GLN A 243 13.45 2.19 -20.09
CA GLN A 243 13.15 2.67 -21.43
C GLN A 243 14.26 3.63 -21.85
N ALA A 244 15.06 3.23 -22.83
CA ALA A 244 16.27 3.96 -23.23
C ALA A 244 17.14 4.31 -22.01
N ASN A 245 17.35 5.60 -21.76
CA ASN A 245 18.16 6.13 -20.65
C ASN A 245 17.33 6.43 -19.38
N VAL A 246 16.04 6.12 -19.39
CA VAL A 246 15.13 6.33 -18.25
C VAL A 246 14.87 5.00 -17.56
N LYS A 247 14.98 5.00 -16.23
CA LYS A 247 14.66 3.87 -15.37
C LYS A 247 13.59 4.30 -14.37
N PHE A 248 12.65 3.41 -14.12
CA PHE A 248 11.53 3.65 -13.23
C PHE A 248 11.18 2.38 -12.44
N HIS A 249 10.75 2.56 -11.20
CA HIS A 249 10.33 1.47 -10.33
C HIS A 249 8.83 1.58 -10.02
N SER A 250 8.10 0.47 -10.15
CA SER A 250 6.67 0.36 -9.83
C SER A 250 6.45 -0.72 -8.77
N ILE A 251 5.40 -0.54 -7.96
CA ILE A 251 4.97 -1.46 -6.90
C ILE A 251 3.50 -1.85 -7.02
N LEU A 252 2.76 -1.18 -7.90
CA LEU A 252 1.32 -1.39 -8.06
C LEU A 252 1.07 -2.11 -9.38
N MET A 253 1.25 -1.38 -10.49
CA MET A 253 1.02 -1.91 -11.81
C MET A 253 1.83 -1.16 -12.88
N MET A 254 1.91 -1.76 -14.06
CA MET A 254 2.30 -1.11 -15.31
C MET A 254 1.34 -1.58 -16.40
N ALA A 255 0.86 -0.67 -17.25
CA ALA A 255 -0.10 -1.00 -18.29
C ALA A 255 0.34 -0.44 -19.65
N TRP A 256 -0.04 -1.14 -20.71
CA TRP A 256 0.07 -0.69 -22.09
C TRP A 256 -1.19 -1.10 -22.86
N GLY A 257 -1.69 -0.20 -23.70
CA GLY A 257 -2.94 -0.40 -24.45
C GLY A 257 -4.15 0.22 -23.76
N LEU A 258 -5.29 -0.47 -23.76
CA LEU A 258 -6.59 0.07 -23.32
C LEU A 258 -6.53 0.78 -21.96
N VAL A 259 -5.96 0.16 -20.93
CA VAL A 259 -5.94 0.72 -19.57
C VAL A 259 -5.06 1.97 -19.53
N ALA A 260 -3.91 1.95 -20.19
CA ALA A 260 -3.03 3.11 -20.28
C ALA A 260 -3.69 4.28 -21.03
N ASP A 261 -4.42 4.00 -22.11
CA ASP A 261 -5.21 5.00 -22.84
C ASP A 261 -6.34 5.56 -21.97
N VAL A 262 -7.02 4.72 -21.18
CA VAL A 262 -8.05 5.17 -20.23
C VAL A 262 -7.45 6.07 -19.16
N ASP A 263 -6.36 5.66 -18.53
CA ASP A 263 -5.69 6.45 -17.49
C ASP A 263 -5.23 7.81 -18.03
N PHE A 264 -4.53 7.81 -19.16
CA PHE A 264 -3.95 9.03 -19.74
C PHE A 264 -5.02 9.95 -20.33
N GLU A 265 -5.88 9.44 -21.22
CA GLU A 265 -6.82 10.29 -21.96
C GLU A 265 -7.99 10.77 -21.07
N SER A 266 -8.30 10.09 -19.96
CA SER A 266 -9.34 10.52 -19.02
C SER A 266 -8.88 11.61 -18.03
N GLU A 267 -7.58 11.93 -17.95
CA GLU A 267 -7.06 12.98 -17.05
C GLU A 267 -7.70 14.36 -17.31
N LYS A 268 -8.10 14.64 -18.55
CA LYS A 268 -8.85 15.87 -18.89
C LYS A 268 -10.22 15.96 -18.20
N PHE A 269 -10.74 14.85 -17.68
CA PHE A 269 -12.00 14.75 -16.95
C PHE A 269 -11.80 14.52 -15.44
N ARG A 270 -10.67 14.95 -14.88
CA ARG A 270 -10.36 14.80 -13.45
C ARG A 270 -11.44 15.40 -12.52
N TRP A 271 -12.23 16.36 -13.01
CA TRP A 271 -13.38 16.93 -12.30
C TRP A 271 -14.49 15.91 -12.01
N MET A 272 -14.56 14.77 -12.72
CA MET A 272 -15.53 13.69 -12.48
C MET A 272 -15.08 12.71 -11.40
N GLY A 273 -13.91 12.93 -10.77
CA GLY A 273 -13.37 12.00 -9.78
C GLY A 273 -13.11 10.61 -10.36
N ALA A 274 -13.48 9.56 -9.62
CA ALA A 274 -13.26 8.17 -10.02
C ALA A 274 -14.12 7.74 -11.23
N LEU A 275 -15.31 8.33 -11.39
CA LEU A 275 -16.25 8.01 -12.47
C LEU A 275 -15.66 8.23 -13.88
N ARG A 276 -14.61 9.06 -13.99
CA ARG A 276 -13.90 9.26 -15.26
C ARG A 276 -13.33 7.98 -15.85
N LEU A 277 -12.91 7.04 -15.00
CA LEU A 277 -12.33 5.79 -15.45
C LEU A 277 -13.41 4.92 -16.09
N ASP A 278 -14.59 4.83 -15.46
CA ASP A 278 -15.72 4.05 -15.97
C ASP A 278 -16.25 4.64 -17.30
N VAL A 279 -16.52 5.95 -17.31
CA VAL A 279 -17.03 6.65 -18.50
C VAL A 279 -16.06 6.51 -19.67
N TYR A 280 -14.77 6.73 -19.43
CA TYR A 280 -13.78 6.68 -20.49
C TYR A 280 -13.53 5.24 -20.97
N THR A 281 -13.59 4.26 -20.06
CA THR A 281 -13.57 2.84 -20.43
C THR A 281 -14.71 2.52 -21.39
N LEU A 282 -15.95 2.96 -21.11
CA LEU A 282 -17.08 2.75 -22.01
C LEU A 282 -16.86 3.39 -23.40
N ILE A 283 -16.37 4.63 -23.44
CA ILE A 283 -16.03 5.30 -24.71
C ILE A 283 -15.02 4.48 -25.51
N ARG A 284 -13.99 3.94 -24.85
CA ARG A 284 -12.94 3.14 -25.48
C ARG A 284 -13.38 1.74 -25.85
N ILE A 285 -14.33 1.14 -25.14
CA ILE A 285 -14.97 -0.11 -25.56
C ILE A 285 -15.77 0.10 -26.85
N CYS A 286 -16.50 1.21 -26.97
CA CYS A 286 -17.23 1.56 -28.20
C CYS A 286 -16.30 1.91 -29.38
N SER A 287 -15.04 2.26 -29.12
CA SER A 287 -14.04 2.66 -30.11
C SER A 287 -12.69 1.97 -29.85
N LEU A 288 -12.72 0.63 -29.81
CA LEU A 288 -11.59 -0.17 -29.38
C LEU A 288 -10.40 -0.04 -30.33
N ARG A 289 -9.22 0.27 -29.78
CA ARG A 289 -7.95 0.27 -30.51
C ARG A 289 -7.24 -1.06 -30.32
N LYS A 290 -6.44 -1.43 -31.32
CA LYS A 290 -5.54 -2.58 -31.28
C LYS A 290 -4.11 -2.06 -31.33
N TYR A 291 -3.22 -2.67 -30.56
CA TYR A 291 -1.83 -2.27 -30.40
C TYR A 291 -0.94 -3.41 -30.89
N VAL A 292 -0.17 -3.16 -31.95
CA VAL A 292 0.80 -4.12 -32.47
C VAL A 292 2.08 -4.01 -31.66
N GLY A 293 2.65 -5.14 -31.29
CA GLY A 293 3.88 -5.19 -30.50
C GLY A 293 4.35 -6.62 -30.29
N HIS A 294 5.52 -6.76 -29.69
CA HIS A 294 6.12 -8.04 -29.32
C HIS A 294 6.36 -8.06 -27.81
N ILE A 295 6.05 -9.18 -27.16
CA ILE A 295 6.26 -9.36 -25.72
C ILE A 295 7.20 -10.54 -25.54
N TYR A 296 8.29 -10.32 -24.81
CA TYR A 296 9.23 -11.36 -24.43
C TYR A 296 9.21 -11.53 -22.92
N TYR A 297 9.08 -12.75 -22.42
CA TYR A 297 8.97 -12.96 -20.96
C TYR A 297 9.53 -14.30 -20.52
N ILE A 298 9.82 -14.42 -19.22
CA ILE A 298 10.20 -15.68 -18.60
C ILE A 298 9.01 -16.12 -17.74
N PRO A 299 8.34 -17.23 -18.10
CA PRO A 299 7.15 -17.69 -17.39
C PRO A 299 7.48 -18.08 -15.95
N ALA A 300 6.52 -17.90 -15.05
CA ALA A 300 6.59 -18.47 -13.70
C ALA A 300 6.47 -20.01 -13.76
N PRO A 301 6.95 -20.74 -12.73
CA PRO A 301 6.69 -22.16 -12.60
C PRO A 301 5.21 -22.49 -12.75
N GLY A 302 4.88 -23.41 -13.66
CA GLY A 302 3.50 -23.79 -14.00
C GLY A 302 2.86 -23.01 -15.16
N TYR A 303 3.54 -21.99 -15.70
CA TYR A 303 3.08 -21.17 -16.83
C TYR A 303 3.95 -21.33 -18.08
N GLU A 304 4.83 -22.33 -18.11
CA GLU A 304 5.76 -22.60 -19.20
C GLU A 304 5.03 -22.97 -20.50
N GLY A 305 3.77 -23.40 -20.43
CA GLY A 305 2.97 -23.73 -21.61
C GLY A 305 2.47 -22.52 -22.41
N THR A 306 2.53 -21.30 -21.85
CA THR A 306 2.01 -20.12 -22.55
C THR A 306 3.08 -19.40 -23.37
N GLY A 307 2.71 -18.93 -24.56
CA GLY A 307 3.59 -18.25 -25.49
C GLY A 307 4.49 -19.22 -26.25
N THR A 308 5.04 -18.74 -27.37
CA THR A 308 5.97 -19.53 -28.18
C THR A 308 7.36 -19.52 -27.52
N PRO A 309 8.07 -20.66 -27.43
CA PRO A 309 9.47 -20.66 -27.02
C PRO A 309 10.29 -19.68 -27.88
N PHE A 310 11.11 -18.86 -27.24
CA PHE A 310 12.05 -17.98 -27.89
C PHE A 310 13.47 -18.45 -27.59
N THR A 311 14.17 -18.92 -28.62
CA THR A 311 15.48 -19.58 -28.50
C THR A 311 16.65 -18.73 -28.98
N GLU A 312 16.38 -17.55 -29.54
CA GLU A 312 17.43 -16.63 -29.96
C GLU A 312 17.97 -15.85 -28.76
N ASP A 313 19.24 -15.44 -28.84
CA ASP A 313 19.87 -14.71 -27.77
C ASP A 313 19.36 -13.25 -27.74
N LEU A 314 18.68 -12.88 -26.66
CA LEU A 314 18.10 -11.54 -26.49
C LEU A 314 19.17 -10.45 -26.42
N GLU A 315 20.39 -10.79 -25.99
CA GLU A 315 21.53 -9.87 -26.02
C GLU A 315 22.03 -9.63 -27.46
N GLU A 316 21.87 -10.60 -28.36
CA GLU A 316 22.34 -10.47 -29.73
C GLU A 316 21.36 -9.71 -30.63
N THR A 317 20.07 -9.74 -30.30
CA THR A 317 19.07 -8.89 -30.94
C THR A 317 19.39 -7.42 -30.68
N ALA A 318 19.25 -6.57 -31.70
CA ALA A 318 19.57 -5.13 -31.64
C ALA A 318 18.79 -4.32 -30.56
N LEU A 319 17.88 -5.00 -29.85
CA LEU A 319 16.97 -4.49 -28.82
C LEU A 319 17.67 -4.08 -27.51
N LEU A 320 18.76 -4.76 -27.13
CA LEU A 320 19.58 -4.42 -25.96
C LEU A 320 20.87 -3.67 -26.33
N LYS A 321 21.36 -3.84 -27.56
CA LYS A 321 22.61 -3.23 -28.06
C LYS A 321 22.52 -1.71 -28.31
N SER A 322 21.32 -1.15 -28.49
CA SER A 322 21.13 0.26 -28.89
C SER A 322 21.39 1.31 -27.79
N HIS A 323 21.71 0.92 -26.56
CA HIS A 323 21.83 1.87 -25.44
C HIS A 323 23.09 1.79 -24.57
N GLU A 324 24.06 0.92 -24.88
CA GLU A 324 25.32 0.85 -24.13
C GLU A 324 26.45 1.73 -24.73
N GLY A 325 26.21 2.34 -25.89
CA GLY A 325 27.27 2.94 -26.72
C GLY A 325 27.78 4.34 -26.34
N ASP A 326 27.11 5.16 -25.52
CA ASP A 326 27.61 6.54 -25.28
C ASP A 326 27.15 7.25 -23.99
N SER A 327 26.22 6.70 -23.19
CA SER A 327 25.67 7.41 -22.01
C SER A 327 26.21 6.96 -20.65
N ASP A 328 27.11 5.98 -20.59
CA ASP A 328 27.44 5.29 -19.32
C ASP A 328 28.61 5.90 -18.51
N ARG A 329 29.15 7.06 -18.91
CA ARG A 329 30.21 7.73 -18.12
C ARG A 329 29.72 8.85 -17.21
N SER A 330 28.50 9.37 -17.40
CA SER A 330 27.93 10.46 -16.57
C SER A 330 26.84 9.99 -15.59
N LEU A 331 26.16 8.87 -15.85
CA LEU A 331 25.28 8.19 -14.88
C LEU A 331 26.11 7.37 -13.87
N LYS A 332 27.06 8.05 -13.20
CA LYS A 332 27.94 7.43 -12.21
C LYS A 332 27.17 7.04 -10.93
N LYS A 333 27.07 5.72 -10.73
CA LYS A 333 27.29 4.92 -9.50
C LYS A 333 26.28 4.89 -8.34
N ASN A 334 25.25 5.72 -8.27
CA ASN A 334 24.37 5.76 -7.08
C ASN A 334 22.94 5.24 -7.36
N GLY A 335 22.43 4.38 -6.48
CA GLY A 335 21.06 3.84 -6.54
C GLY A 335 20.95 2.35 -6.95
N TYR A 336 19.74 1.82 -6.92
CA TYR A 336 19.44 0.43 -7.33
C TYR A 336 19.39 0.31 -8.85
N HIS A 337 20.10 -0.65 -9.45
CA HIS A 337 20.19 -0.80 -10.91
C HIS A 337 19.19 -1.79 -11.52
N GLY A 338 18.39 -2.50 -10.71
CA GLY A 338 17.53 -3.58 -11.19
C GLY A 338 18.32 -4.86 -11.47
N ALA A 339 17.62 -5.99 -11.54
CA ALA A 339 18.21 -7.30 -11.82
C ALA A 339 18.31 -7.63 -13.33
N LEU A 340 18.24 -6.61 -14.21
CA LEU A 340 18.05 -6.82 -15.65
C LEU A 340 19.23 -7.56 -16.32
N HIS A 341 20.47 -7.31 -15.87
CA HIS A 341 21.70 -7.83 -16.49
C HIS A 341 22.04 -9.28 -16.09
N GLU A 342 21.51 -9.79 -14.97
CA GLU A 342 21.75 -11.18 -14.55
C GLU A 342 20.85 -12.19 -15.29
N LEU A 343 19.82 -11.70 -15.99
CA LEU A 343 18.70 -12.52 -16.47
C LEU A 343 18.76 -12.89 -17.94
N THR A 344 19.51 -12.14 -18.72
CA THR A 344 19.61 -12.30 -20.17
C THR A 344 20.32 -13.60 -20.56
N LYS A 345 21.12 -14.19 -19.67
CA LYS A 345 22.01 -15.33 -19.98
C LYS A 345 21.43 -16.73 -19.73
N SER A 346 20.27 -16.89 -19.08
CA SER A 346 19.82 -18.22 -18.60
C SER A 346 18.31 -18.48 -18.58
N GLY A 347 17.48 -17.61 -19.16
CA GLY A 347 16.02 -17.74 -19.12
C GLY A 347 15.44 -18.61 -20.24
N GLN A 348 14.43 -19.44 -19.94
CA GLN A 348 13.56 -20.05 -20.95
C GLN A 348 12.57 -18.99 -21.47
N TRP A 349 13.05 -18.12 -22.36
CA TRP A 349 12.25 -17.03 -22.88
C TRP A 349 11.06 -17.52 -23.70
N ARG A 350 9.96 -16.76 -23.60
CA ARG A 350 8.73 -16.92 -24.36
C ARG A 350 8.44 -15.64 -25.12
N HIS A 351 7.78 -15.80 -26.24
CA HIS A 351 7.41 -14.71 -27.14
C HIS A 351 5.90 -14.73 -27.40
N MET A 352 5.33 -13.53 -27.51
CA MET A 352 3.98 -13.29 -27.99
C MET A 352 3.97 -12.10 -28.94
N GLU A 353 3.21 -12.24 -30.02
CA GLU A 353 3.02 -11.20 -31.02
C GLU A 353 1.57 -10.70 -30.97
N GLY A 354 1.41 -9.38 -31.12
CA GLY A 354 0.12 -8.73 -31.19
C GLY A 354 -0.66 -9.07 -32.46
N PRO A 355 -1.85 -8.45 -32.65
CA PRO A 355 -2.31 -7.27 -31.94
C PRO A 355 -2.86 -7.56 -30.53
N PHE A 356 -2.49 -6.72 -29.57
CA PHE A 356 -3.02 -6.70 -28.21
C PHE A 356 -4.11 -5.63 -28.08
N ILE A 357 -5.06 -5.84 -27.16
CA ILE A 357 -5.98 -4.79 -26.71
C ILE A 357 -5.41 -4.11 -25.46
N ASN A 358 -4.78 -4.89 -24.58
CA ASN A 358 -4.18 -4.41 -23.35
C ASN A 358 -3.16 -5.43 -22.83
N VAL A 359 -2.11 -4.92 -22.21
CA VAL A 359 -1.07 -5.65 -21.51
C VAL A 359 -0.95 -5.02 -20.13
N TRP A 360 -1.13 -5.82 -19.08
CA TRP A 360 -1.19 -5.31 -17.72
C TRP A 360 -0.30 -6.12 -16.79
N LEU A 361 0.69 -5.49 -16.18
CA LEU A 361 1.55 -6.06 -15.14
C LEU A 361 1.03 -5.62 -13.76
N ASN A 362 0.64 -6.55 -12.91
CA ASN A 362 0.09 -6.27 -11.57
C ASN A 362 0.95 -6.90 -10.46
N ASN A 363 1.41 -6.08 -9.50
CA ASN A 363 2.13 -6.54 -8.31
C ASN A 363 1.21 -6.78 -7.11
N VAL A 364 0.00 -6.21 -7.12
CA VAL A 364 -0.98 -6.34 -6.02
C VAL A 364 -2.39 -6.64 -6.55
N PRO A 365 -3.30 -7.16 -5.72
CA PRO A 365 -4.60 -7.64 -6.20
C PRO A 365 -5.58 -6.57 -6.69
N PHE A 366 -5.54 -5.38 -6.10
CA PHE A 366 -6.42 -4.27 -6.45
C PHE A 366 -5.66 -3.16 -7.14
N VAL A 367 -6.20 -2.72 -8.26
CA VAL A 367 -5.70 -1.59 -9.06
C VAL A 367 -6.49 -0.30 -8.78
N GLY A 368 -7.62 -0.44 -8.10
CA GLY A 368 -8.43 0.62 -7.51
C GLY A 368 -9.38 0.03 -6.45
N GLU A 369 -10.13 0.87 -5.74
CA GLU A 369 -10.93 0.41 -4.59
C GLU A 369 -12.00 -0.64 -4.95
N THR A 370 -12.51 -0.59 -6.19
CA THR A 370 -13.58 -1.46 -6.70
C THR A 370 -13.10 -2.49 -7.73
N VAL A 371 -11.82 -2.46 -8.12
CA VAL A 371 -11.29 -3.27 -9.22
C VAL A 371 -10.21 -4.22 -8.70
N LYS A 372 -10.61 -5.48 -8.47
CA LYS A 372 -9.72 -6.59 -8.13
C LYS A 372 -9.32 -7.35 -9.40
N SER A 373 -8.34 -6.84 -10.13
CA SER A 373 -7.87 -7.45 -11.38
C SER A 373 -7.10 -8.76 -11.13
N ALA A 374 -6.31 -8.81 -10.06
CA ALA A 374 -5.36 -9.89 -9.83
C ALA A 374 -5.60 -10.62 -8.48
N PRO A 375 -6.69 -11.40 -8.31
CA PRO A 375 -7.07 -11.99 -7.02
C PRO A 375 -6.02 -12.92 -6.39
N HIS A 376 -5.10 -13.46 -7.19
CA HIS A 376 -4.02 -14.37 -6.77
C HIS A 376 -2.61 -13.75 -6.90
N ALA A 377 -2.50 -12.42 -7.00
CA ALA A 377 -1.26 -11.75 -7.42
C ALA A 377 0.02 -12.23 -6.70
N LYS A 378 0.93 -12.78 -7.51
CA LYS A 378 2.40 -12.71 -7.43
C LYS A 378 2.89 -12.40 -8.85
N VAL A 379 2.86 -11.12 -9.25
CA VAL A 379 3.16 -10.60 -10.62
C VAL A 379 2.37 -11.28 -11.76
N ILE A 380 1.30 -10.65 -12.23
CA ILE A 380 0.46 -11.16 -13.32
C ILE A 380 0.59 -10.25 -14.55
N ILE A 381 0.91 -10.81 -15.73
CA ILE A 381 0.64 -10.21 -17.05
C ILE A 381 -0.77 -10.60 -17.48
N GLU A 382 -1.72 -9.68 -17.50
CA GLU A 382 -2.99 -9.91 -18.18
C GLU A 382 -2.89 -9.46 -19.63
N LEU A 383 -3.17 -10.38 -20.55
CA LEU A 383 -3.19 -10.11 -21.98
C LEU A 383 -4.62 -10.21 -22.50
N PHE A 384 -5.04 -9.18 -23.22
CA PHE A 384 -6.31 -9.20 -23.96
C PHE A 384 -6.01 -9.47 -25.44
N SER A 385 -6.38 -10.66 -25.90
CA SER A 385 -6.29 -11.10 -27.31
C SER A 385 -7.67 -11.16 -27.96
N PRO A 386 -7.81 -10.82 -29.26
CA PRO A 386 -9.10 -10.85 -29.97
C PRO A 386 -9.66 -12.26 -30.27
N PHE A 387 -8.95 -13.35 -29.95
CA PHE A 387 -9.43 -14.71 -30.21
C PHE A 387 -10.29 -15.25 -29.07
N VAL A 388 -11.54 -14.77 -28.95
CA VAL A 388 -12.62 -15.54 -28.32
C VAL A 388 -13.96 -15.22 -28.98
N GLU A 389 -14.53 -16.24 -29.62
CA GLU A 389 -15.92 -16.28 -30.02
C GLU A 389 -16.82 -16.56 -28.81
N ASN A 390 -17.85 -15.72 -28.64
CA ASN A 390 -19.05 -15.91 -27.82
C ASN A 390 -18.92 -15.85 -26.28
N CYS A 391 -19.29 -14.69 -25.70
CA CYS A 391 -19.81 -14.62 -24.33
C CYS A 391 -20.84 -13.48 -24.16
N CYS A 392 -21.98 -13.79 -23.54
CA CYS A 392 -23.12 -12.89 -23.31
C CYS A 392 -23.05 -12.23 -21.92
N SER A 393 -22.39 -11.07 -21.76
CA SER A 393 -22.67 -10.09 -20.68
C SER A 393 -22.06 -8.72 -20.98
N PRO A 394 -22.72 -7.57 -20.69
CA PRO A 394 -22.50 -6.34 -21.47
C PRO A 394 -21.42 -5.37 -21.01
N VAL A 395 -20.65 -5.61 -19.93
CA VAL A 395 -19.77 -4.55 -19.38
C VAL A 395 -18.29 -4.92 -19.27
N LEU A 396 -17.89 -6.18 -19.24
CA LEU A 396 -16.46 -6.57 -19.38
C LEU A 396 -16.28 -8.07 -19.66
N CYS A 397 -17.05 -8.63 -20.60
CA CYS A 397 -16.84 -10.00 -21.06
C CYS A 397 -15.95 -10.05 -22.29
N CYS A 398 -14.64 -9.96 -22.08
CA CYS A 398 -13.65 -10.50 -23.00
C CYS A 398 -12.71 -11.37 -22.15
N ILE A 399 -12.46 -12.61 -22.56
CA ILE A 399 -11.70 -13.59 -21.78
C ILE A 399 -10.34 -13.01 -21.39
N MET A 400 -10.10 -12.95 -20.07
CA MET A 400 -8.81 -12.62 -19.50
C MET A 400 -7.89 -13.85 -19.66
N ALA A 401 -6.87 -13.76 -20.51
CA ALA A 401 -5.72 -14.63 -20.35
C ALA A 401 -4.85 -14.01 -19.24
N SER A 402 -5.07 -14.44 -18.01
CA SER A 402 -4.23 -14.05 -16.87
C SER A 402 -2.98 -14.94 -16.87
N LEU A 403 -1.81 -14.35 -17.12
CA LEU A 403 -0.52 -15.02 -17.02
C LEU A 403 0.14 -14.62 -15.71
N CYS A 404 0.45 -15.57 -14.85
CA CYS A 404 1.36 -15.31 -13.76
C CYS A 404 2.78 -15.40 -14.32
N VAL A 405 3.59 -14.37 -14.14
CA VAL A 405 4.93 -14.30 -14.73
C VAL A 405 5.90 -13.86 -13.66
N GLU A 406 6.94 -14.65 -13.40
CA GLU A 406 7.96 -14.27 -12.43
C GLU A 406 8.66 -12.98 -12.89
N ARG A 407 8.89 -12.83 -14.21
CA ARG A 407 9.57 -11.68 -14.82
C ARG A 407 9.11 -11.42 -16.26
N ALA A 408 8.82 -10.17 -16.59
CA ALA A 408 8.39 -9.76 -17.94
C ALA A 408 9.37 -8.73 -18.52
N LEU A 409 9.78 -8.90 -19.79
CA LEU A 409 10.47 -7.87 -20.56
C LEU A 409 9.56 -7.39 -21.70
N LEU A 410 8.84 -6.32 -21.44
CA LEU A 410 8.02 -5.69 -22.47
C LEU A 410 8.93 -4.86 -23.39
N ILE A 411 9.11 -5.30 -24.62
CA ILE A 411 9.88 -4.57 -25.64
C ILE A 411 8.89 -3.96 -26.62
N PHE A 412 8.67 -2.66 -26.50
CA PHE A 412 7.83 -1.92 -27.43
C PHE A 412 8.69 -1.45 -28.60
N LEU A 413 8.61 -2.17 -29.73
CA LEU A 413 9.10 -1.67 -31.00
C LEU A 413 8.07 -0.68 -31.54
N SER A 414 8.47 0.59 -31.68
CA SER A 414 7.67 1.66 -32.30
C SER A 414 7.53 1.50 -33.79
#